data_AF-A0A4T0WAK3-F1
#
_entry.id   AF-A0A4T0WAK3-F1
#
_cell.length_a   1.000
_cell.length_b   1.000
_cell.length_c   1.000
_cell.angle_alpha   90.00
_cell.angle_beta   90.00
_cell.angle_gamma   90.00
#
_symmetry.space_group_name_H-M   'P 1'
#
loop_
_entity.id
_entity.type
_entity.pdbx_description
1 polymer ?
#
loop_
_entity_poly.entity_id
_entity_poly.type
_entity_poly.pdbx_seq_one_letter_code
_entity_poly.pdbx_strand_id
1 'polypeptide(L)'
;MDLVAATPSTLRPTSVQKAVIHHPWIDLFPFPRFRDNTLLAMAAGMVDDDELCRDILETTGEDLGARPSLIVWGEPWDCAAWEANAAFFLKWGFLAQGCPELLETTNRWREKRGERRLVFEMHRS
;
A
#
# COMPACT_ATOMS: atom_id res chain seq x y z
N MET A 1 -23.79 -16.06 -20.44
CA MET A 1 -22.32 -16.13 -20.68
C MET A 1 -21.81 -14.80 -20.19
N ASP A 2 -21.64 -14.68 -18.87
CA ASP A 2 -21.40 -13.39 -18.24
C ASP A 2 -19.91 -13.16 -18.04
N LEU A 3 -19.49 -12.02 -18.59
CA LEU A 3 -18.21 -11.34 -18.52
C LEU A 3 -17.23 -11.89 -17.47
N VAL A 4 -16.14 -12.48 -17.95
CA VAL A 4 -14.87 -12.43 -17.22
C VAL A 4 -14.52 -10.96 -17.09
N ALA A 5 -14.81 -10.36 -15.94
CA ALA A 5 -14.36 -9.01 -15.62
C ALA A 5 -12.84 -8.99 -15.84
N ALA A 6 -12.38 -8.20 -16.82
CA ALA A 6 -10.98 -8.11 -17.13
C ALA A 6 -10.25 -7.62 -15.87
N THR A 7 -9.28 -8.40 -15.38
CA THR A 7 -8.50 -8.04 -14.20
C THR A 7 -7.90 -6.65 -14.40
N PRO A 8 -8.14 -5.69 -13.48
CA PRO A 8 -7.54 -4.36 -13.55
C PRO A 8 -6.03 -4.46 -13.77
N SER A 9 -5.47 -3.61 -14.63
CA SER A 9 -4.04 -3.62 -14.93
C SER A 9 -3.19 -3.47 -13.67
N THR A 10 -3.70 -2.74 -12.68
CA THR A 10 -3.12 -2.50 -11.35
C THR A 10 -2.94 -3.77 -10.51
N LEU A 11 -3.73 -4.81 -10.76
CA LEU A 11 -3.68 -6.10 -10.05
C LEU A 11 -2.98 -7.21 -10.84
N ARG A 12 -2.52 -6.93 -12.06
CA ARG A 12 -1.74 -7.93 -12.80
C ARG A 12 -0.43 -8.24 -12.05
N PRO A 13 0.02 -9.51 -12.01
CA PRO A 13 1.29 -9.85 -11.40
C PRO A 13 2.45 -9.15 -12.10
N THR A 14 3.32 -8.49 -11.33
CA THR A 14 4.55 -7.87 -11.85
C THR A 14 5.61 -8.93 -12.16
N SER A 15 6.71 -8.51 -12.80
CA SER A 15 7.86 -9.40 -13.00
C SER A 15 8.52 -9.83 -11.69
N VAL A 16 8.57 -8.94 -10.68
CA VAL A 16 9.14 -9.25 -9.35
C VAL A 16 8.27 -10.29 -8.64
N GLN A 17 6.94 -10.10 -8.64
CA GLN A 17 6.01 -11.06 -8.04
C GLN A 17 6.12 -12.46 -8.64
N LYS A 18 6.42 -12.57 -9.93
CA LYS A 18 6.63 -13.88 -10.59
C LYS A 18 7.97 -14.53 -10.23
N ALA A 19 8.95 -13.75 -9.79
CA ALA A 19 10.30 -14.21 -9.49
C ALA A 19 10.52 -14.49 -8.00
N VAL A 20 9.76 -13.84 -7.11
CA VAL A 20 9.92 -13.91 -5.66
C VAL A 20 8.75 -14.70 -5.06
N ILE A 21 9.05 -15.73 -4.27
CA ILE A 21 8.02 -16.41 -3.46
C ILE A 21 7.57 -15.46 -2.36
N HIS A 22 6.27 -15.25 -2.23
CA HIS A 22 5.71 -14.29 -1.30
C HIS A 22 4.33 -14.71 -0.80
N HIS A 23 3.91 -14.14 0.34
CA HIS A 23 2.59 -14.39 0.87
C HIS A 23 1.51 -13.69 0.01
N PRO A 24 0.36 -14.33 -0.26
CA PRO A 24 -0.72 -13.75 -1.09
C PRO A 24 -1.29 -12.41 -0.62
N TRP A 25 -0.99 -11.98 0.61
CA TRP A 25 -1.53 -10.72 1.13
C TRP A 25 -0.92 -9.51 0.42
N ILE A 26 0.28 -9.66 -0.17
CA ILE A 26 0.92 -8.63 -1.00
C ILE A 26 0.08 -8.33 -2.27
N ASP A 27 -0.66 -9.31 -2.78
CA ASP A 27 -1.50 -9.14 -3.97
C ASP A 27 -2.73 -8.25 -3.74
N LEU A 28 -3.04 -7.92 -2.48
CA LEU A 28 -4.16 -7.03 -2.13
C LEU A 28 -3.92 -5.60 -2.58
N PHE A 29 -2.66 -5.17 -2.73
CA PHE A 29 -2.34 -3.79 -3.02
C PHE A 29 -2.47 -3.49 -4.52
N PRO A 30 -3.34 -2.57 -4.94
CA PRO A 30 -3.46 -2.19 -6.35
C PRO A 30 -2.31 -1.28 -6.82
N PHE A 31 -1.15 -1.34 -6.18
CA PHE A 31 0.00 -0.49 -6.44
C PHE A 31 1.19 -1.35 -6.88
N PRO A 32 1.39 -1.59 -8.19
CA PRO A 32 2.46 -2.46 -8.68
C PRO A 32 3.86 -2.10 -8.14
N ARG A 33 4.20 -0.80 -8.13
CA ARG A 33 5.50 -0.34 -7.62
C ARG A 33 5.65 -0.61 -6.12
N PHE A 34 4.60 -0.34 -5.34
CA PHE A 34 4.61 -0.62 -3.90
C PHE A 34 4.81 -2.12 -3.63
N ARG A 35 4.11 -2.99 -4.37
CA ARG A 35 4.28 -4.45 -4.27
C ARG A 35 5.72 -4.86 -4.56
N ASP A 36 6.30 -4.36 -5.66
CA ASP A 36 7.70 -4.65 -6.02
C ASP A 36 8.67 -4.21 -4.91
N ASN A 37 8.51 -3.00 -4.37
CA ASN A 37 9.37 -2.48 -3.31
C ASN A 37 9.27 -3.33 -2.04
N THR A 38 8.06 -3.71 -1.62
CA THR A 38 7.82 -4.56 -0.45
C THR A 38 8.51 -5.92 -0.60
N LEU A 39 8.35 -6.56 -1.76
CA LEU A 39 8.98 -7.86 -2.01
C LEU A 39 10.50 -7.80 -2.03
N LEU A 40 11.06 -6.77 -2.67
CA LEU A 40 12.51 -6.58 -2.70
C LEU A 40 13.07 -6.26 -1.31
N ALA A 41 12.35 -5.47 -0.50
CA ALA A 41 12.76 -5.15 0.85
C ALA A 41 12.72 -6.37 1.79
N MET A 42 11.69 -7.23 1.67
CA MET A 42 11.61 -8.51 2.39
C MET A 42 12.75 -9.45 1.97
N ALA A 43 12.98 -9.60 0.66
CA ALA A 43 14.06 -10.45 0.15
C ALA A 43 15.46 -9.98 0.60
N ALA A 44 15.63 -8.67 0.82
CA ALA A 44 16.85 -8.07 1.35
C ALA A 44 16.96 -8.12 2.89
N GLY A 45 15.95 -8.65 3.59
CA GLY A 45 15.91 -8.68 5.06
C GLY A 45 15.73 -7.32 5.72
N MET A 46 15.28 -6.31 4.96
CA MET A 46 15.03 -4.94 5.48
C MET A 46 13.62 -4.81 6.08
N VAL A 47 12.71 -5.71 5.72
CA VAL A 47 11.32 -5.75 6.20
C VAL A 47 11.04 -7.16 6.71
N ASP A 48 10.55 -7.23 7.94
CA ASP A 48 9.96 -8.44 8.50
C ASP A 48 8.51 -8.59 8.00
N ASP A 49 8.19 -9.71 7.37
CA ASP A 49 6.87 -9.98 6.78
C ASP A 49 5.76 -9.95 7.85
N ASP A 50 6.00 -10.59 9.00
CA ASP A 50 5.02 -10.67 10.08
C ASP A 50 4.78 -9.29 10.71
N GLU A 51 5.82 -8.47 10.88
CA GLU A 51 5.70 -7.11 11.39
C GLU A 51 4.88 -6.21 10.46
N LEU A 52 5.21 -6.19 9.17
CA LEU A 52 4.48 -5.39 8.19
C LEU A 52 3.03 -5.86 8.03
N CYS A 53 2.82 -7.18 8.01
CA CYS A 53 1.51 -7.80 7.95
C CYS A 53 0.64 -7.39 9.15
N ARG A 54 1.17 -7.45 10.38
CA ARG A 54 0.47 -6.99 11.59
C ARG A 54 0.12 -5.51 11.50
N ASP A 55 1.08 -4.66 11.18
CA ASP A 55 0.83 -3.22 11.08
C ASP A 55 -0.26 -2.89 10.05
N ILE A 56 -0.26 -3.55 8.89
CA ILE A 56 -1.21 -3.21 7.81
C ILE A 56 -2.57 -3.90 7.96
N LEU A 57 -2.61 -5.15 8.40
CA LEU A 57 -3.83 -5.98 8.36
C LEU A 57 -4.51 -6.14 9.73
N GLU A 58 -3.81 -5.86 10.82
CA GLU A 58 -4.39 -6.01 12.17
C GLU A 58 -5.24 -4.77 12.51
N THR A 59 -6.55 -4.89 12.31
CA THR A 59 -7.54 -3.82 12.57
C THR A 59 -8.05 -3.80 14.02
N THR A 60 -7.52 -4.66 14.90
CA THR A 60 -7.94 -4.76 16.29
C THR A 60 -7.14 -3.80 17.18
N GLY A 61 -7.70 -2.62 17.45
CA GLY A 61 -7.12 -1.64 18.38
C GLY A 61 -7.87 -0.31 18.40
N GLU A 62 -7.86 0.38 19.55
CA GLU A 62 -8.64 1.62 19.77
C GLU A 62 -8.06 2.87 19.08
N ASP A 63 -6.84 2.81 18.53
CA ASP A 63 -6.18 3.97 17.91
C ASP A 63 -5.50 3.64 16.56
N LEU A 64 -6.34 3.55 15.51
CA LEU A 64 -5.90 3.44 14.11
C LEU A 64 -5.08 4.67 13.64
N GLY A 65 -5.06 5.77 14.40
CA GLY A 65 -4.27 6.96 14.10
C GLY A 65 -2.81 6.85 14.56
N ALA A 66 -2.54 6.12 15.64
CA ALA A 66 -1.20 5.98 16.22
C ALA A 66 -0.35 4.88 15.57
N ARG A 67 -0.98 3.81 15.06
CA ARG A 67 -0.25 2.70 14.41
C ARG A 67 -0.21 2.87 12.89
N PRO A 68 0.86 2.45 12.20
CA PRO A 68 0.87 2.38 10.75
C PRO A 68 -0.37 1.64 10.25
N SER A 69 -1.10 2.18 9.28
CA SER A 69 -2.27 1.48 8.72
C SER A 69 -2.58 1.92 7.29
N LEU A 70 -3.26 1.04 6.55
CA LEU A 70 -3.88 1.31 5.28
C LEU A 70 -5.41 1.23 5.42
N ILE A 71 -6.11 2.21 4.86
CA ILE A 71 -7.56 2.37 4.91
C ILE A 71 -8.10 2.25 3.50
N VAL A 72 -9.18 1.47 3.34
CA VAL A 72 -9.87 1.29 2.06
C VAL A 72 -11.26 1.93 2.15
N TRP A 73 -11.48 2.99 1.37
CA TRP A 73 -12.70 3.80 1.36
C TRP A 73 -13.72 3.37 0.29
N GLY A 74 -13.41 2.34 -0.49
CA GLY A 74 -14.21 1.90 -1.62
C GLY A 74 -13.76 0.53 -2.11
N GLU A 75 -13.74 0.33 -3.43
CA GLU A 75 -13.37 -0.96 -4.00
C GLU A 75 -11.85 -1.24 -3.83
N PRO A 76 -11.45 -2.40 -3.27
CA PRO A 76 -10.05 -2.66 -2.94
C PRO A 76 -9.12 -2.77 -4.15
N TRP A 77 -9.67 -3.06 -5.34
CA TRP A 77 -8.89 -3.10 -6.59
C TRP A 77 -8.67 -1.73 -7.23
N ASP A 78 -9.35 -0.69 -6.75
CA ASP A 78 -9.17 0.68 -7.23
C ASP A 78 -8.11 1.39 -6.36
N CYS A 79 -6.98 1.79 -6.96
CA CYS A 79 -5.96 2.59 -6.28
C CYS A 79 -6.56 3.81 -5.57
N ALA A 80 -7.57 4.43 -6.18
CA ALA A 80 -8.22 5.60 -5.61
C ALA A 80 -9.02 5.30 -4.34
N ALA A 81 -9.29 4.05 -4.00
CA ALA A 81 -9.93 3.72 -2.74
C ALA A 81 -8.98 3.76 -1.54
N TRP A 82 -7.66 3.77 -1.74
CA TRP A 82 -6.70 3.56 -0.66
C TRP A 82 -6.17 4.86 -0.06
N GLU A 83 -5.99 4.85 1.26
CA GLU A 83 -5.31 5.86 2.07
C GLU A 83 -4.30 5.18 3.00
N ALA A 84 -3.09 5.73 3.09
CA ALA A 84 -2.12 5.39 4.12
C ALA A 84 -2.11 6.48 5.19
N ASN A 85 -2.13 6.09 6.47
CA ASN A 85 -2.10 7.10 7.54
C ASN A 85 -0.69 7.69 7.75
N ALA A 86 -0.57 8.72 8.59
CA ALA A 86 0.73 9.37 8.82
C ALA A 86 1.77 8.42 9.44
N ALA A 87 1.36 7.55 10.36
CA ALA A 87 2.24 6.56 10.99
C ALA A 87 2.82 5.57 9.96
N PHE A 88 2.05 5.23 8.94
CA PHE A 88 2.52 4.42 7.81
C PHE A 88 3.66 5.11 7.06
N PHE A 89 3.51 6.39 6.69
CA PHE A 89 4.58 7.10 6.01
C PHE A 89 5.84 7.28 6.88
N LEU A 90 5.69 7.37 8.20
CA LEU A 90 6.82 7.45 9.12
C LEU A 90 7.61 6.13 9.21
N LYS A 91 6.93 4.98 9.28
CA LYS A 91 7.59 3.67 9.46
C LYS A 91 7.92 2.99 8.13
N TRP A 92 6.97 2.96 7.22
CA TRP A 92 6.97 2.18 5.99
C TRP A 92 7.00 3.04 4.72
N GLY A 93 7.09 4.37 4.84
CA GLY A 93 7.01 5.28 3.68
C GLY A 93 8.06 5.02 2.60
N PHE A 94 9.21 4.42 2.93
CA PHE A 94 10.21 4.04 1.92
C PHE A 94 9.67 2.99 0.93
N LEU A 95 8.72 2.14 1.33
CA LEU A 95 8.06 1.18 0.44
C LEU A 95 7.22 1.89 -0.63
N ALA A 96 6.78 3.12 -0.37
CA ALA A 96 6.03 3.92 -1.34
C ALA A 96 6.92 4.59 -2.41
N GLN A 97 8.25 4.47 -2.36
CA GLN A 97 9.15 5.13 -3.31
C GLN A 97 8.81 4.80 -4.77
N GLY A 98 8.71 5.84 -5.61
CA GLY A 98 8.28 5.69 -7.01
C GLY A 98 6.80 5.36 -7.23
N CYS A 99 5.96 5.36 -6.17
CA CYS A 99 4.51 5.17 -6.23
C CYS A 99 3.77 6.43 -5.73
N PRO A 100 3.83 7.56 -6.47
CA PRO A 100 3.21 8.82 -6.03
C PRO A 100 1.71 8.70 -5.79
N GLU A 101 1.06 7.75 -6.47
CA GLU A 101 -0.37 7.50 -6.38
C GLU A 101 -0.80 7.24 -4.93
N LEU A 102 -0.02 6.51 -4.13
CA LEU A 102 -0.38 6.22 -2.74
C LEU A 102 -0.46 7.49 -1.88
N LEU A 103 0.47 8.44 -2.06
CA LEU A 103 0.46 9.73 -1.36
C LEU A 103 -0.66 10.64 -1.89
N GLU A 104 -0.89 10.64 -3.20
CA GLU A 104 -1.95 11.42 -3.84
C GLU A 104 -3.34 10.97 -3.38
N THR A 105 -3.62 9.66 -3.38
CA THR A 105 -4.91 9.10 -2.95
C THR A 105 -5.12 9.28 -1.46
N THR A 106 -4.06 9.14 -0.66
CA THR A 106 -4.04 9.51 0.76
C THR A 106 -4.48 10.96 0.95
N ASN A 107 -3.80 11.89 0.28
CA ASN A 107 -4.09 13.32 0.44
C ASN A 107 -5.51 13.68 -0.01
N ARG A 108 -6.02 13.04 -1.07
CA ARG A 108 -7.41 13.24 -1.51
C ARG A 108 -8.42 12.84 -0.42
N TRP A 109 -8.22 11.71 0.26
CA TRP A 109 -9.13 11.27 1.32
C TRP A 109 -9.03 12.13 2.57
N ARG A 110 -7.81 12.54 2.95
CA ARG A 110 -7.56 13.51 4.02
C ARG A 110 -8.26 14.84 3.76
N GLU A 111 -8.10 15.40 2.57
CA GLU A 111 -8.74 16.67 2.17
C GLU A 111 -10.26 16.59 2.16
N LYS A 112 -10.85 15.47 1.71
CA LYS A 112 -12.31 15.25 1.76
C LYS A 112 -12.88 15.33 3.19
N ARG A 113 -12.09 14.99 4.21
CA ARG A 113 -12.45 15.09 5.63
C ARG A 113 -12.00 16.39 6.29
N GLY A 114 -11.40 17.32 5.55
CA GLY A 114 -10.88 18.58 6.08
C GLY A 114 -9.54 18.44 6.81
N GLU A 115 -8.84 17.31 6.66
CA GLU A 115 -7.51 17.13 7.23
C GLU A 115 -6.41 17.76 6.36
N ARG A 116 -5.30 18.14 6.99
CA ARG A 116 -4.12 18.64 6.28
C ARG A 116 -3.47 17.53 5.45
N ARG A 117 -2.98 17.91 4.27
CA ARG A 117 -2.14 17.06 3.41
C ARG A 117 -0.88 16.60 4.17
N LEU A 118 -0.46 15.37 3.92
CA LEU A 118 0.86 14.88 4.24
C LEU A 118 1.85 15.36 3.18
N VAL A 119 3.02 15.79 3.65
CA VAL A 119 4.19 16.07 2.81
C VAL A 119 5.18 14.95 3.06
N PHE A 120 5.50 14.18 2.03
CA PHE A 120 6.41 13.05 2.11
C PHE A 120 7.38 13.09 0.93
N GLU A 121 8.67 13.14 1.21
CA GLU A 121 9.71 13.21 0.17
C GLU A 121 10.01 11.82 -0.40
N MET A 122 9.46 11.57 -1.58
CA MET A 122 9.75 10.38 -2.36
C MET A 122 11.09 10.58 -3.07
N HIS A 123 12.16 10.06 -2.48
CA HIS A 123 13.48 10.08 -3.11
C HIS A 123 13.43 9.31 -4.44
N ARG A 124 13.86 9.94 -5.53
CA ARG A 124 14.12 9.26 -6.80
C ARG A 124 15.53 8.71 -6.73
N SER A 125 15.67 7.43 -6.40
CA SER A 125 16.91 6.67 -6.61
C SER A 125 17.06 6.28 -8.08
#